data_AF-A0A969WWF0-F1
#
_entry.id   AF-A0A969WWF0-F1
#
_cell.length_a   1.000
_cell.length_b   1.000
_cell.length_c   1.000
_cell.angle_alpha   90.00
_cell.angle_beta   90.00
_cell.angle_gamma   90.00
#
_symmetry.space_group_name_H-M   'P 1'
#
loop_
_entity.id
_entity.type
_entity.pdbx_description
1 polymer ?
#
loop_
_entity_poly.entity_id
_entity_poly.type
_entity_poly.pdbx_seq_one_letter_code
_entity_poly.pdbx_strand_id
1 'polypeptide(L)'
;IYSTRFMGDRLYMVTFRNVDPLFVIDLKTPQQPAILGALKIPGYSDYLHPYDENHIIGFGKDTVEIKRGNGTAAFYTGMKIALFDVTNVAKPVEMFKETIGDRGTESPLLNNHKALLFSRQRNLLAFPVTVMKVPGDQNIDEGFPAYGQFQFQGAYVYNLDLAKGFQLKARITHLTNEDYLKAGGSWYNSVGNVQRILYINDALYTLSEGKVKAHDLTSYKQLGELILGKK
;
A
#
# COMPACT_ATOMS: atom_id res chain seq x y z
N ILE A 1 8.98 14.20 -7.43
CA ILE A 1 7.76 14.31 -6.59
C ILE A 1 6.98 13.04 -6.81
N TYR A 2 6.80 12.25 -5.77
CA TYR A 2 6.13 10.94 -5.83
C TYR A 2 4.69 11.04 -5.37
N SER A 3 4.44 11.83 -4.33
CA SER A 3 3.08 12.10 -3.86
C SER A 3 2.89 13.54 -3.40
N THR A 4 1.68 14.04 -3.60
CA THR A 4 1.19 15.29 -3.03
C THR A 4 -0.23 15.10 -2.51
N ARG A 5 -0.53 15.64 -1.33
CA ARG A 5 -1.88 15.64 -0.78
C ARG A 5 -2.20 16.98 -0.13
N PHE A 6 -3.28 17.59 -0.60
CA PHE A 6 -3.85 18.79 -0.01
C PHE A 6 -4.86 18.40 1.07
N MET A 7 -4.79 19.07 2.22
CA MET A 7 -5.67 18.84 3.35
C MET A 7 -5.87 20.16 4.12
N GLY A 8 -6.99 20.85 3.83
CA GLY A 8 -7.21 22.22 4.32
C GLY A 8 -6.13 23.16 3.81
N ASP A 9 -5.58 23.99 4.70
CA ASP A 9 -4.52 24.96 4.39
C ASP A 9 -3.12 24.33 4.34
N ARG A 10 -3.02 23.01 4.08
CA ARG A 10 -1.74 22.27 4.13
C ARG A 10 -1.53 21.45 2.87
N LEU A 11 -0.27 21.35 2.46
CA LEU A 11 0.21 20.40 1.47
C LEU A 11 1.20 19.44 2.11
N TYR A 12 0.97 18.15 1.92
CA TYR A 12 1.90 17.08 2.25
C TYR A 12 2.57 16.61 0.97
N MET A 13 3.89 16.55 0.94
CA MET A 13 4.64 16.24 -0.28
C MET A 13 5.81 15.29 0.00
N VAL A 14 6.06 14.42 -0.99
CA VAL A 14 7.08 13.36 -0.98
C VAL A 14 7.89 13.50 -2.28
N THR A 15 9.23 13.53 -2.23
CA THR A 15 10.08 13.98 -3.37
C THR A 15 11.21 13.03 -3.81
N PHE A 16 11.46 11.96 -3.07
CA PHE A 16 12.52 10.94 -3.18
C PHE A 16 13.86 11.38 -3.80
N ARG A 17 14.85 11.62 -2.93
CA ARG A 17 16.28 11.56 -3.26
C ARG A 17 17.01 10.76 -2.18
N ASN A 18 17.11 9.44 -2.39
CA ASN A 18 17.75 8.43 -1.51
C ASN A 18 17.05 8.12 -0.17
N VAL A 19 16.47 9.10 0.51
CA VAL A 19 15.61 8.93 1.70
C VAL A 19 14.48 9.94 1.59
N ASP A 20 13.21 9.53 1.73
CA ASP A 20 12.11 10.46 1.47
C ASP A 20 11.65 11.19 2.73
N PRO A 21 11.82 12.52 2.79
CA PRO A 21 11.10 13.32 3.76
C PRO A 21 9.62 13.46 3.36
N LEU A 22 8.71 13.10 4.27
CA LEU A 22 7.35 13.63 4.25
C LEU A 22 7.41 15.11 4.66
N PHE A 23 7.25 16.02 3.70
CA PHE A 23 7.18 17.45 3.95
C PHE A 23 5.77 17.87 4.33
N VAL A 24 5.66 18.80 5.27
CA VAL A 24 4.42 19.53 5.59
C VAL A 24 4.63 20.99 5.19
N ILE A 25 3.76 21.50 4.32
CA ILE A 25 3.87 22.82 3.70
C ILE A 25 2.62 23.62 4.05
N ASP A 26 2.81 24.86 4.52
CA ASP A 26 1.74 25.82 4.75
C ASP A 26 1.24 26.40 3.42
N LEU A 27 -0.08 26.42 3.25
CA LEU A 27 -0.76 27.01 2.11
C LEU A 27 -1.74 28.12 2.50
N LYS A 28 -1.74 28.60 3.75
CA LYS A 28 -2.58 29.75 4.18
C LYS A 28 -2.43 30.96 3.28
N THR A 29 -1.22 31.21 2.80
CA THR A 29 -0.94 32.22 1.77
C THR A 29 -0.40 31.50 0.52
N PRO A 30 -1.24 31.14 -0.46
CA PRO A 30 -0.83 30.31 -1.60
C PRO A 30 0.34 30.87 -2.42
N GLN A 31 0.53 32.19 -2.43
CA GLN A 31 1.63 32.87 -3.12
C GLN A 31 2.96 32.82 -2.34
N GLN A 32 2.93 32.39 -1.08
CA GLN A 32 4.09 32.32 -0.18
C GLN A 32 4.09 30.99 0.62
N PRO A 33 4.22 29.82 -0.05
CA PRO A 33 4.25 28.54 0.64
C PRO A 33 5.51 28.42 1.50
N ALA A 34 5.38 27.86 2.70
CA ALA A 34 6.48 27.67 3.63
C ALA A 34 6.54 26.21 4.12
N ILE A 35 7.74 25.64 4.23
CA ILE A 35 7.93 24.33 4.84
C ILE A 35 7.77 24.48 6.36
N LEU A 36 6.79 23.78 6.93
CA LEU A 36 6.52 23.76 8.37
C LEU A 36 7.34 22.69 9.09
N GLY A 37 7.55 21.54 8.45
CA GLY A 37 8.28 20.42 9.03
C GLY A 37 8.56 19.32 8.00
N ALA A 38 9.39 18.38 8.39
CA ALA A 38 9.75 17.22 7.57
C ALA A 38 10.03 15.99 8.45
N LEU A 39 9.61 14.82 7.99
CA LEU A 39 9.95 13.53 8.59
C LEU A 39 10.73 12.69 7.58
N LYS A 40 12.02 12.47 7.85
CA LYS A 40 12.92 11.67 7.00
C LYS A 40 12.95 10.22 7.48
N ILE A 41 12.52 9.29 6.64
CA ILE A 41 12.41 7.85 6.95
C ILE A 41 12.79 6.99 5.72
N PRO A 42 13.23 5.74 5.91
CA PRO A 42 13.36 4.80 4.81
C PRO A 42 12.03 4.57 4.10
N GLY A 43 12.11 4.39 2.79
CA GLY A 43 10.97 4.28 1.91
C GLY A 43 10.44 5.62 1.42
N TYR A 44 9.39 5.55 0.61
CA TYR A 44 8.63 6.68 0.11
C TYR A 44 7.15 6.29 0.01
N SER A 45 6.27 7.29 0.03
CA SER A 45 4.85 7.12 -0.27
C SER A 45 4.57 7.61 -1.69
N ASP A 46 3.99 6.75 -2.52
CA ASP A 46 3.43 7.10 -3.83
C ASP A 46 2.04 7.73 -3.69
N TYR A 47 1.29 7.29 -2.69
CA TYR A 47 -0.05 7.79 -2.39
C TYR A 47 -0.21 8.11 -0.90
N LEU A 48 -0.69 9.32 -0.62
CA LEU A 48 -1.07 9.79 0.72
C LEU A 48 -2.59 9.92 0.82
N HIS A 49 -3.16 9.28 1.84
CA HIS A 49 -4.59 9.30 2.13
C HIS A 49 -4.86 9.86 3.53
N PRO A 50 -5.65 10.93 3.68
CA PRO A 50 -6.06 11.42 5.00
C PRO A 50 -6.84 10.35 5.78
N TYR A 51 -6.43 10.07 7.01
CA TYR A 51 -7.21 9.27 7.94
C TYR A 51 -8.18 10.16 8.73
N ASP A 52 -7.69 11.31 9.21
CA ASP A 52 -8.45 12.41 9.80
C ASP A 52 -7.66 13.72 9.67
N GLU A 53 -7.99 14.75 10.46
CA GLU A 53 -7.34 16.07 10.43
C GLU A 53 -5.85 16.04 10.86
N ASN A 54 -5.45 15.03 11.64
CA ASN A 54 -4.16 14.93 12.28
C ASN A 54 -3.37 13.67 11.87
N HIS A 55 -3.96 12.79 11.04
CA HIS A 55 -3.32 11.54 10.66
C HIS A 55 -3.40 11.28 9.15
N ILE A 56 -2.31 10.78 8.59
CA ILE A 56 -2.18 10.47 7.16
C ILE A 56 -1.66 9.05 6.98
N ILE A 57 -2.29 8.30 6.08
CA ILE A 57 -1.83 6.98 5.64
C ILE A 57 -0.97 7.16 4.39
N GLY A 58 0.25 6.63 4.42
CA GLY A 58 1.11 6.50 3.24
C GLY A 58 1.09 5.10 2.66
N PHE A 59 1.03 5.01 1.34
CA PHE A 59 1.20 3.79 0.56
C PHE A 59 2.34 4.01 -0.43
N GLY A 60 3.33 3.12 -0.44
CA GLY A 60 4.46 3.23 -1.35
C GLY A 60 5.41 2.06 -1.21
N LYS A 61 6.71 2.32 -1.18
CA LYS A 61 7.75 1.30 -1.07
C LYS A 61 8.64 1.52 0.14
N ASP A 62 9.06 0.44 0.77
CA ASP A 62 10.15 0.49 1.74
C ASP A 62 11.49 0.44 0.99
N THR A 63 12.57 0.93 1.61
CA THR A 63 13.89 0.97 0.98
C THR A 63 15.01 0.63 1.95
N VAL A 64 16.07 0.03 1.43
CA VAL A 64 17.35 -0.13 2.12
C VAL A 64 18.44 0.67 1.41
N GLU A 65 19.34 1.28 2.17
CA GLU A 65 20.53 1.92 1.62
C GLU A 65 21.70 0.95 1.65
N ILE A 66 22.35 0.75 0.50
CA ILE A 66 23.50 -0.13 0.35
C ILE A 66 24.71 0.71 -0.06
N LYS A 67 25.86 0.47 0.59
CA LYS A 67 27.13 1.12 0.23
C LYS A 67 27.58 0.68 -1.16
N ARG A 68 27.95 1.64 -2.00
CA ARG A 68 28.45 1.42 -3.36
C ARG A 68 29.67 2.30 -3.62
N GLY A 69 30.86 1.70 -3.56
CA GLY A 69 32.12 2.44 -3.66
C GLY A 69 32.19 3.56 -2.63
N ASN A 70 32.33 4.81 -3.08
CA ASN A 70 32.39 6.00 -2.22
C ASN A 70 31.02 6.62 -1.86
N GLY A 71 29.89 5.98 -2.23
CA GLY A 71 28.54 6.51 -1.96
C GLY A 71 27.57 5.44 -1.45
N THR A 72 26.30 5.81 -1.34
CA THR A 72 25.17 4.90 -1.04
C THR A 72 24.16 4.91 -2.17
N ALA A 73 23.46 3.80 -2.36
CA ALA A 73 22.33 3.69 -3.28
C ALA A 73 21.13 3.10 -2.53
N ALA A 74 19.96 3.70 -2.71
CA ALA A 74 18.72 3.21 -2.13
C ALA A 74 18.05 2.21 -3.08
N PHE A 75 17.66 1.05 -2.55
CA PHE A 75 16.91 0.03 -3.28
C PHE A 75 15.58 -0.21 -2.59
N TYR A 76 14.51 -0.20 -3.38
CA TYR A 76 13.20 -0.55 -2.83
C TYR A 76 13.10 -2.05 -2.55
N THR A 77 12.33 -2.39 -1.52
CA THR A 77 12.03 -3.77 -1.10
C THR A 77 10.53 -4.02 -1.28
N GLY A 78 9.79 -4.30 -0.20
CA GLY A 78 8.35 -4.53 -0.24
C GLY A 78 7.52 -3.26 -0.44
N MET A 79 6.22 -3.47 -0.61
CA MET A 79 5.25 -2.37 -0.53
C MET A 79 5.11 -1.94 0.92
N LYS A 80 5.19 -0.64 1.18
CA LYS A 80 5.06 -0.07 2.53
C LYS A 80 3.68 0.54 2.71
N ILE A 81 3.06 0.26 3.86
CA ILE A 81 1.96 1.05 4.40
C ILE A 81 2.40 1.69 5.71
N ALA A 82 2.08 2.96 5.92
CA ALA A 82 2.50 3.71 7.11
C ALA A 82 1.40 4.65 7.59
N LEU A 83 1.32 4.85 8.90
CA LEU A 83 0.45 5.85 9.53
C LEU A 83 1.32 6.94 10.14
N PHE A 84 1.06 8.19 9.77
CA PHE A 84 1.76 9.37 10.25
C PHE A 84 0.85 10.21 11.15
N ASP A 85 1.37 10.61 12.31
CA ASP A 85 0.81 11.68 13.15
C ASP A 85 1.41 13.02 12.70
N VAL A 86 0.54 13.95 12.34
CA VAL A 86 0.86 15.30 11.88
C VAL A 86 0.19 16.37 12.75
N THR A 87 -0.22 16.02 13.98
CA THR A 87 -0.75 16.96 14.99
C THR A 87 0.23 18.10 15.24
N ASN A 88 1.50 17.74 15.47
CA ASN A 88 2.60 18.70 15.46
C ASN A 88 3.26 18.72 14.07
N VAL A 89 2.78 19.61 13.20
CA VAL A 89 3.27 19.74 11.82
C VAL A 89 4.76 20.05 11.70
N ALA A 90 5.38 20.62 12.73
CA ALA A 90 6.82 20.88 12.75
C ALA A 90 7.64 19.62 13.04
N LYS A 91 7.02 18.59 13.62
CA LYS A 91 7.64 17.31 14.00
C LYS A 91 6.69 16.14 13.73
N PRO A 92 6.39 15.83 12.46
CA PRO A 92 5.57 14.68 12.12
C PRO A 92 6.24 13.37 12.55
N VAL A 93 5.45 12.35 12.90
CA VAL A 93 5.92 11.07 13.44
C VAL A 93 5.30 9.90 12.67
N GLU A 94 6.12 8.89 12.31
CA GLU A 94 5.61 7.60 11.82
C GLU A 94 5.16 6.77 13.04
N MET A 95 3.85 6.61 13.22
CA MET A 95 3.29 5.84 14.34
C MET A 95 3.41 4.34 14.11
N PHE A 96 3.08 3.90 12.89
CA PHE A 96 3.08 2.49 12.51
C PHE A 96 3.55 2.35 11.07
N LYS A 97 4.22 1.24 10.79
CA LYS A 97 4.54 0.80 9.44
C LYS A 97 4.40 -0.71 9.31
N GLU A 98 4.07 -1.15 8.11
CA GLU A 98 4.11 -2.55 7.71
C GLU A 98 4.67 -2.66 6.28
N THR A 99 5.56 -3.62 6.08
CA THR A 99 6.14 -3.94 4.78
C THR A 99 5.52 -5.24 4.28
N ILE A 100 4.83 -5.16 3.14
CA ILE A 100 4.15 -6.27 2.47
C ILE A 100 5.07 -6.84 1.41
N GLY A 101 5.42 -8.12 1.58
CA GLY A 101 6.27 -8.86 0.65
C GLY A 101 7.66 -8.25 0.48
N ASP A 102 8.32 -8.68 -0.59
CA ASP A 102 9.67 -8.29 -0.96
C ASP A 102 9.66 -7.50 -2.28
N ARG A 103 10.86 -7.22 -2.79
CA ARG A 103 11.06 -6.49 -4.05
C ARG A 103 10.26 -7.11 -5.19
N GLY A 104 9.45 -6.26 -5.83
CA GLY A 104 8.52 -6.65 -6.89
C GLY A 104 7.06 -6.75 -6.41
N THR A 105 6.80 -6.65 -5.10
CA THR A 105 5.43 -6.51 -4.59
C THR A 105 4.83 -5.21 -5.09
N GLU A 106 3.65 -5.29 -5.69
CA GLU A 106 2.98 -4.15 -6.34
C GLU A 106 1.51 -4.06 -5.98
N SER A 107 0.94 -2.87 -6.15
CA SER A 107 -0.50 -2.64 -5.99
C SER A 107 -0.98 -1.57 -6.97
N PRO A 108 -2.15 -1.75 -7.60
CA PRO A 108 -2.84 -0.68 -8.31
C PRO A 108 -3.07 0.58 -7.48
N LEU A 109 -3.04 0.50 -6.14
CA LEU A 109 -3.17 1.66 -5.26
C LEU A 109 -2.03 2.66 -5.40
N LEU A 110 -0.83 2.21 -5.76
CA LEU A 110 0.35 3.07 -5.83
C LEU A 110 0.28 4.09 -6.96
N ASN A 111 -0.54 3.82 -7.99
CA ASN A 111 -0.74 4.73 -9.13
C ASN A 111 -2.21 5.12 -9.36
N ASN A 112 -3.16 4.47 -8.67
CA ASN A 112 -4.58 4.76 -8.80
C ASN A 112 -5.28 4.76 -7.44
N HIS A 113 -5.54 5.96 -6.92
CA HIS A 113 -6.21 6.17 -5.63
C HIS A 113 -7.61 5.52 -5.53
N LYS A 114 -8.28 5.24 -6.67
CA LYS A 114 -9.59 4.56 -6.68
C LYS A 114 -9.51 3.06 -6.38
N ALA A 115 -8.30 2.50 -6.29
CA ALA A 115 -8.11 1.13 -5.84
C ALA A 115 -8.23 0.98 -4.31
N LEU A 116 -8.17 2.08 -3.56
CA LEU A 116 -8.38 2.09 -2.12
C LEU A 116 -9.87 2.00 -1.77
N LEU A 117 -10.22 1.05 -0.91
CA LEU A 117 -11.44 1.08 -0.13
C LEU A 117 -11.09 1.52 1.29
N PHE A 118 -11.56 2.69 1.70
CA PHE A 118 -11.37 3.19 3.07
C PHE A 118 -12.70 3.63 3.67
N SER A 119 -13.00 3.14 4.87
CA SER A 119 -14.12 3.60 5.69
C SER A 119 -13.71 3.62 7.16
N ARG A 120 -13.44 4.81 7.68
CA ARG A 120 -13.10 5.01 9.09
C ARG A 120 -14.22 4.51 10.02
N GLN A 121 -15.48 4.80 9.68
CA GLN A 121 -16.64 4.41 10.48
C GLN A 121 -16.78 2.89 10.62
N ARG A 122 -16.37 2.13 9.58
CA ARG A 122 -16.40 0.66 9.59
C ARG A 122 -15.05 0.04 9.98
N ASN A 123 -14.05 0.86 10.32
CA ASN A 123 -12.67 0.42 10.57
C ASN A 123 -12.14 -0.50 9.44
N LEU A 124 -12.35 -0.07 8.19
CA LEU A 124 -12.08 -0.85 6.99
C LEU A 124 -11.05 -0.13 6.12
N LEU A 125 -9.96 -0.82 5.83
CA LEU A 125 -8.93 -0.41 4.88
C LEU A 125 -8.61 -1.61 3.98
N ALA A 126 -8.96 -1.55 2.70
CA ALA A 126 -8.73 -2.64 1.78
C ALA A 126 -8.18 -2.16 0.44
N PHE A 127 -7.27 -2.93 -0.14
CA PHE A 127 -6.68 -2.64 -1.45
C PHE A 127 -6.19 -3.93 -2.13
N PRO A 128 -6.18 -3.97 -3.48
CA PRO A 128 -5.58 -5.07 -4.23
C PRO A 128 -4.06 -5.06 -4.09
N VAL A 129 -3.43 -6.24 -4.03
CA VAL A 129 -1.97 -6.38 -3.98
C VAL A 129 -1.53 -7.65 -4.71
N THR A 130 -0.41 -7.53 -5.42
CA THR A 130 0.39 -8.64 -5.95
C THR A 130 1.63 -8.74 -5.08
N VAL A 131 1.74 -9.81 -4.30
CA VAL A 131 2.84 -10.06 -3.38
C VAL A 131 3.91 -10.90 -4.06
N MET A 132 5.14 -10.40 -4.00
CA MET A 132 6.34 -11.13 -4.34
C MET A 132 7.08 -11.50 -3.07
N LYS A 133 7.66 -12.70 -3.02
CA LYS A 133 8.54 -13.10 -1.93
C LYS A 133 9.79 -13.76 -2.45
N VAL A 134 10.92 -13.44 -1.84
CA VAL A 134 12.16 -14.13 -2.13
C VAL A 134 12.15 -15.47 -1.38
N PRO A 135 12.47 -16.59 -2.04
CA PRO A 135 12.66 -17.87 -1.35
C PRO A 135 13.93 -17.83 -0.48
N GLY A 136 13.80 -18.20 0.80
CA GLY A 136 14.92 -18.26 1.75
C GLY A 136 15.32 -16.89 2.33
N ASP A 137 16.29 -16.90 3.23
CA ASP A 137 16.81 -15.68 3.86
C ASP A 137 17.76 -14.95 2.89
N GLN A 138 17.52 -13.66 2.65
CA GLN A 138 18.46 -12.81 1.93
C GLN A 138 19.45 -12.17 2.90
N ASN A 139 20.73 -12.38 2.66
CA ASN A 139 21.75 -11.52 3.25
C ASN A 139 21.91 -10.25 2.39
N ILE A 140 21.12 -9.24 2.72
CA ILE A 140 21.07 -7.95 1.99
C ILE A 140 22.36 -7.12 2.17
N ASP A 141 23.22 -7.49 3.13
CA ASP A 141 24.47 -6.78 3.42
C ASP A 141 25.57 -7.05 2.38
N GLU A 142 25.45 -8.12 1.59
CA GLU A 142 26.46 -8.55 0.60
C GLU A 142 26.03 -8.36 -0.86
N GLY A 143 24.81 -7.88 -1.13
CA GLY A 143 24.28 -7.76 -2.50
C GLY A 143 23.01 -6.93 -2.65
N PHE A 144 22.58 -6.73 -3.90
CA PHE A 144 21.34 -6.02 -4.20
C PHE A 144 20.12 -6.84 -3.73
N PRO A 145 19.05 -6.22 -3.21
CA PRO A 145 17.85 -6.96 -2.85
C PRO A 145 17.29 -7.63 -4.10
N ALA A 146 17.20 -8.96 -4.09
CA ALA A 146 16.75 -9.71 -5.26
C ALA A 146 15.24 -9.55 -5.45
N TYR A 147 14.78 -9.69 -6.69
CA TYR A 147 13.35 -9.74 -6.97
C TYR A 147 12.73 -11.03 -6.43
N GLY A 148 11.58 -10.88 -5.77
CA GLY A 148 10.80 -12.01 -5.28
C GLY A 148 10.08 -12.74 -6.41
N GLN A 149 9.61 -13.94 -6.08
CA GLN A 149 8.74 -14.76 -6.89
C GLN A 149 7.28 -14.55 -6.50
N PHE A 150 6.38 -14.79 -7.44
CA PHE A 150 4.94 -14.63 -7.22
C PHE A 150 4.45 -15.49 -6.05
N GLN A 151 3.83 -14.84 -5.07
CA GLN A 151 3.32 -15.50 -3.86
C GLN A 151 1.80 -15.36 -3.72
N PHE A 152 1.22 -14.23 -4.13
CA PHE A 152 -0.19 -13.97 -3.98
C PHE A 152 -0.68 -12.84 -4.90
N GLN A 153 -1.91 -12.96 -5.39
CA GLN A 153 -2.66 -11.84 -5.93
C GLN A 153 -4.04 -11.81 -5.29
N GLY A 154 -4.49 -10.66 -4.81
CA GLY A 154 -5.83 -10.51 -4.29
C GLY A 154 -6.02 -9.23 -3.48
N ALA A 155 -7.12 -9.17 -2.73
CA ALA A 155 -7.37 -8.11 -1.77
C ALA A 155 -6.69 -8.40 -0.43
N TYR A 156 -6.01 -7.40 0.12
CA TYR A 156 -5.71 -7.34 1.55
C TYR A 156 -6.75 -6.47 2.24
N VAL A 157 -7.24 -6.94 3.39
CA VAL A 157 -8.22 -6.22 4.21
C VAL A 157 -7.64 -6.04 5.61
N TYR A 158 -7.53 -4.79 6.02
CA TYR A 158 -7.00 -4.34 7.29
C TYR A 158 -8.07 -3.62 8.10
N ASN A 159 -7.96 -3.76 9.42
CA ASN A 159 -8.40 -2.73 10.35
C ASN A 159 -7.22 -1.80 10.64
N LEU A 160 -7.51 -0.54 10.93
CA LEU A 160 -6.52 0.48 11.30
C LEU A 160 -7.04 1.32 12.46
N ASP A 161 -6.40 1.18 13.62
CA ASP A 161 -6.63 2.04 14.78
C ASP A 161 -5.34 2.72 15.26
N LEU A 162 -5.49 3.89 15.88
CA LEU A 162 -4.38 4.75 16.27
C LEU A 162 -3.52 4.21 17.42
N ALA A 163 -3.94 3.12 18.09
CA ALA A 163 -3.21 2.53 19.21
C ALA A 163 -2.48 1.23 18.84
N LYS A 164 -3.05 0.44 17.93
CA LYS A 164 -2.53 -0.88 17.53
C LYS A 164 -2.02 -0.91 16.09
N GLY A 165 -2.26 0.14 15.31
CA GLY A 165 -1.83 0.24 13.91
C GLY A 165 -2.61 -0.69 12.98
N PHE A 166 -1.90 -1.16 11.94
CA PHE A 166 -2.46 -2.02 10.90
C PHE A 166 -2.66 -3.45 11.42
N GLN A 167 -3.85 -3.98 11.22
CA GLN A 167 -4.20 -5.35 11.59
C GLN A 167 -4.80 -6.07 10.38
N LEU A 168 -4.02 -6.93 9.72
CA LEU A 168 -4.48 -7.74 8.62
C LEU A 168 -5.59 -8.69 9.10
N LYS A 169 -6.78 -8.59 8.52
CA LYS A 169 -7.93 -9.42 8.86
C LYS A 169 -8.25 -10.48 7.82
N ALA A 170 -8.05 -10.17 6.54
CA ALA A 170 -8.33 -11.12 5.47
C ALA A 170 -7.43 -10.91 4.25
N ARG A 171 -7.22 -12.02 3.54
CA ARG A 171 -6.60 -12.08 2.22
C ARG A 171 -7.57 -12.81 1.30
N ILE A 172 -8.10 -12.13 0.29
CA ILE A 172 -9.13 -12.68 -0.59
C ILE A 172 -8.57 -12.74 -2.01
N THR A 173 -8.45 -13.96 -2.56
CA THR A 173 -7.99 -14.17 -3.92
C THR A 173 -9.09 -14.72 -4.82
N HIS A 174 -8.98 -14.37 -6.10
CA HIS A 174 -9.80 -14.90 -7.19
C HIS A 174 -9.08 -16.02 -7.95
N LEU A 175 -7.79 -16.24 -7.68
CA LEU A 175 -6.97 -17.29 -8.26
C LEU A 175 -7.24 -18.64 -7.58
N THR A 176 -7.22 -19.69 -8.37
CA THR A 176 -7.31 -21.09 -7.93
C THR A 176 -5.93 -21.68 -7.69
N ASN A 177 -5.84 -22.82 -7.00
CA ASN A 177 -4.57 -23.52 -6.84
C ASN A 177 -3.91 -23.87 -8.17
N GLU A 178 -4.70 -24.20 -9.20
CA GLU A 178 -4.18 -24.42 -10.55
C GLU A 178 -3.55 -23.17 -11.15
N ASP A 179 -4.17 -22.00 -10.93
CA ASP A 179 -3.60 -20.72 -11.37
C ASP A 179 -2.25 -20.47 -10.69
N TYR A 180 -2.12 -20.79 -9.40
CA TYR A 180 -0.84 -20.71 -8.68
C TYR A 180 0.22 -21.67 -9.22
N LEU A 181 -0.16 -22.90 -9.60
CA LEU A 181 0.76 -23.88 -10.20
C LEU A 181 1.21 -23.46 -11.60
N LYS A 182 0.31 -22.85 -12.39
CA LYS A 182 0.61 -22.31 -13.73
C LYS A 182 1.28 -20.93 -13.68
N ALA A 183 1.27 -20.28 -12.50
CA ALA A 183 1.53 -18.85 -12.35
C ALA A 183 2.86 -18.43 -12.93
N GLY A 184 3.94 -19.23 -12.77
CA GLY A 184 5.26 -19.03 -13.36
C GLY A 184 5.54 -17.56 -13.73
N GLY A 185 5.71 -17.29 -15.02
CA GLY A 185 5.78 -15.94 -15.55
C GLY A 185 4.43 -15.34 -15.97
N SER A 186 3.29 -16.06 -15.91
CA SER A 186 1.99 -15.72 -16.54
C SER A 186 0.94 -15.09 -15.61
N TRP A 187 1.20 -14.99 -14.31
CA TRP A 187 0.26 -14.40 -13.33
C TRP A 187 -0.12 -12.94 -13.66
N TYR A 188 0.75 -12.19 -14.35
CA TYR A 188 0.58 -10.76 -14.64
C TYR A 188 -0.68 -10.45 -15.46
N ASN A 189 -1.11 -11.36 -16.34
CA ASN A 189 -2.27 -11.20 -17.23
C ASN A 189 -3.49 -12.03 -16.81
N SER A 190 -3.53 -12.53 -15.58
CA SER A 190 -4.70 -13.31 -15.14
C SER A 190 -5.94 -12.42 -15.05
N VAL A 191 -7.02 -12.83 -15.72
CA VAL A 191 -8.37 -12.24 -15.55
C VAL A 191 -8.89 -12.43 -14.12
N GLY A 192 -8.25 -13.31 -13.34
CA GLY A 192 -8.46 -13.47 -11.91
C GLY A 192 -7.79 -12.40 -11.06
N ASN A 193 -7.05 -11.44 -11.62
CA ASN A 193 -6.39 -10.44 -10.79
C ASN A 193 -7.41 -9.46 -10.20
N VAL A 194 -7.55 -9.45 -8.87
CA VAL A 194 -8.41 -8.49 -8.14
C VAL A 194 -7.91 -7.08 -8.39
N GLN A 195 -8.80 -6.21 -8.88
CA GLN A 195 -8.51 -4.82 -9.24
C GLN A 195 -9.31 -3.82 -8.39
N ARG A 196 -10.48 -4.20 -7.89
CA ARG A 196 -11.36 -3.32 -7.10
C ARG A 196 -11.96 -4.05 -5.92
N ILE A 197 -12.24 -3.28 -4.88
CA ILE A 197 -12.87 -3.73 -3.66
C ILE A 197 -13.88 -2.66 -3.29
N LEU A 198 -15.09 -3.07 -2.93
CA LEU A 198 -16.14 -2.19 -2.42
C LEU A 198 -17.00 -2.97 -1.42
N TYR A 199 -17.86 -2.27 -0.68
CA TYR A 199 -18.85 -2.93 0.16
C TYR A 199 -20.24 -2.39 -0.16
N ILE A 200 -21.25 -3.25 0.01
CA ILE A 200 -22.66 -2.89 -0.03
C ILE A 200 -23.30 -3.52 1.19
N ASN A 201 -23.92 -2.70 2.04
CA ASN A 201 -24.41 -3.12 3.36
C ASN A 201 -23.29 -3.83 4.15
N ASP A 202 -23.49 -5.09 4.51
CA ASP A 202 -22.56 -5.90 5.29
C ASP A 202 -21.83 -6.95 4.45
N ALA A 203 -21.78 -6.76 3.13
CA ALA A 203 -21.00 -7.59 2.22
C ALA A 203 -19.83 -6.81 1.59
N LEU A 204 -18.65 -7.41 1.65
CA LEU A 204 -17.44 -6.99 0.93
C LEU A 204 -17.39 -7.68 -0.43
N TYR A 205 -17.22 -6.90 -1.49
CA TYR A 205 -17.09 -7.38 -2.86
C TYR A 205 -15.66 -7.16 -3.35
N THR A 206 -15.05 -8.22 -3.89
CA THR A 206 -13.80 -8.15 -4.62
C THR A 206 -14.08 -8.42 -6.10
N LEU A 207 -13.46 -7.61 -6.98
CA LEU A 207 -13.74 -7.62 -8.40
C LEU A 207 -12.44 -7.82 -9.18
N SER A 208 -12.46 -8.78 -10.10
CA SER A 208 -11.48 -8.95 -11.17
C SER A 208 -12.21 -8.94 -12.52
N GLU A 209 -11.46 -8.99 -13.63
CA GLU A 209 -12.07 -9.06 -14.97
C GLU A 209 -12.92 -10.33 -15.16
N GLY A 210 -12.51 -11.44 -14.56
CA GLY A 210 -13.14 -12.75 -14.71
C GLY A 210 -14.13 -13.14 -13.61
N LYS A 211 -14.20 -12.45 -12.47
CA LYS A 211 -15.18 -12.76 -11.41
C LYS A 211 -15.41 -11.65 -10.40
N VAL A 212 -16.55 -11.73 -9.72
CA VAL A 212 -16.90 -10.99 -8.51
C VAL A 212 -17.07 -12.00 -7.39
N LYS A 213 -16.43 -11.79 -6.24
CA LYS A 213 -16.71 -12.55 -5.03
C LYS A 213 -17.32 -11.66 -3.96
N ALA A 214 -18.30 -12.18 -3.23
CA ALA A 214 -18.90 -11.54 -2.07
C ALA A 214 -18.49 -12.28 -0.79
N HIS A 215 -18.12 -11.53 0.23
CA HIS A 215 -17.78 -12.04 1.56
C HIS A 215 -18.54 -11.24 2.62
N ASP A 216 -18.90 -11.88 3.72
CA ASP A 216 -19.43 -11.21 4.90
C ASP A 216 -18.38 -10.22 5.43
N LEU A 217 -18.76 -8.97 5.70
CA LEU A 217 -17.80 -7.91 6.02
C LEU A 217 -17.14 -8.08 7.40
N THR A 218 -17.75 -8.86 8.30
CA THR A 218 -17.24 -9.05 9.66
C THR A 218 -16.38 -10.32 9.77
N SER A 219 -16.90 -11.44 9.28
CA SER A 219 -16.26 -12.75 9.35
C SER A 219 -15.38 -13.06 8.14
N TYR A 220 -15.51 -12.30 7.05
CA TYR A 220 -14.85 -12.54 5.76
C TYR A 220 -15.13 -13.93 5.16
N LYS A 221 -16.21 -14.60 5.60
CA LYS A 221 -16.68 -15.84 4.99
C LYS A 221 -17.28 -15.56 3.61
N GLN A 222 -16.93 -16.37 2.62
CA GLN A 222 -17.47 -16.23 1.27
C GLN A 222 -18.99 -16.48 1.31
N LEU A 223 -19.75 -15.52 0.79
CA LEU A 223 -21.21 -15.58 0.65
C LEU A 223 -21.61 -16.12 -0.72
N GLY A 224 -20.79 -15.85 -1.74
CA GLY A 224 -21.04 -16.30 -3.11
C GLY A 224 -20.02 -15.73 -4.09
N GLU A 225 -20.11 -16.18 -5.34
CA GLU A 225 -19.30 -15.67 -6.44
C GLU A 225 -20.09 -15.65 -7.74
N LEU A 226 -19.69 -14.76 -8.64
CA LEU A 226 -20.21 -14.61 -10.00
C LEU A 226 -19.04 -14.59 -10.97
N ILE A 227 -19.04 -15.47 -11.96
CA ILE A 227 -18.04 -15.50 -13.03
C ILE A 227 -18.44 -14.49 -14.12
N LEU A 228 -17.49 -13.66 -14.56
CA LEU A 228 -17.67 -12.62 -15.57
C LEU A 228 -16.99 -13.04 -16.89
N GLY A 229 -17.80 -13.44 -17.89
CA GLY A 229 -17.36 -13.81 -19.25
C GLY A 229 -16.66 -15.18 -19.36
N LYS A 230 -16.93 -16.06 -20.33
CA LYS A 230 -18.02 -16.23 -21.32
C LYS A 230 -18.37 -17.72 -21.33
N LYS A 231 -19.64 -18.07 -21.62
CA LYS A 231 -19.98 -19.36 -22.23
C LYS A 231 -19.27 -19.50 -23.58
#